data_AF-A0A8T8WRS4-F1
#
_entry.id   AF-A0A8T8WRS4-F1
#
_cell.length_a   1.000
_cell.length_b   1.000
_cell.length_c   1.000
_cell.angle_alpha   90.00
_cell.angle_beta   90.00
_cell.angle_gamma   90.00
#
_symmetry.space_group_name_H-M   'P 1'
#
loop_
_entity.id
_entity.type
_entity.pdbx_description
1 polymer ?
#
loop_
_entity_poly.entity_id
_entity_poly.type
_entity_poly.pdbx_seq_one_letter_code
_entity_poly.pdbx_strand_id
1 'polypeptide(L)'
;GTNDGQFGFKPARITLSSEPLSTFSPTRLIHIPSITMGGGGKIPYPKEVWSPAGGWYAQPANWKLNTAIIGATMLGIVATVWSISADREHRDKMPEPGRFFPSRYWSREIIEHERRQQASKQDS
;
A
#
# COMPACT_ATOMS: atom_id res chain seq x y z
N GLY A 1 -32.26 -6.98 -35.87
CA GLY A 1 -31.03 -6.67 -36.60
C GLY A 1 -30.45 -7.98 -37.10
N THR A 2 -30.42 -8.12 -38.41
CA THR A 2 -30.08 -9.32 -39.20
C THR A 2 -28.67 -9.85 -38.87
N ASN A 3 -28.56 -11.17 -38.68
CA ASN A 3 -27.29 -11.87 -38.50
C ASN A 3 -26.83 -12.41 -39.86
N ASP A 4 -25.88 -11.72 -40.49
CA ASP A 4 -25.33 -12.13 -41.78
C ASP A 4 -23.98 -12.83 -41.57
N GLY A 5 -24.01 -14.16 -41.65
CA GLY A 5 -22.82 -14.99 -41.69
C GLY A 5 -22.01 -14.72 -42.97
N GLN A 6 -20.78 -14.26 -42.79
CA GLN A 6 -19.78 -14.14 -43.85
C GLN A 6 -18.46 -14.74 -43.35
N PHE A 7 -18.39 -16.08 -43.29
CA PHE A 7 -17.13 -16.81 -43.18
C PHE A 7 -16.42 -16.80 -44.54
N GLY A 8 -15.70 -15.71 -44.83
CA GLY A 8 -14.90 -15.57 -46.04
C GLY A 8 -13.47 -16.07 -45.85
N PHE A 9 -13.20 -17.33 -46.22
CA PHE A 9 -11.83 -17.80 -46.45
C PHE A 9 -11.25 -17.12 -47.69
N LYS A 10 -10.35 -16.16 -47.50
CA LYS A 10 -9.52 -15.62 -48.60
C LYS A 10 -8.27 -16.50 -48.76
N PRO A 11 -8.01 -17.13 -49.91
CA PRO A 11 -6.75 -17.84 -50.13
C PRO A 11 -5.61 -16.82 -50.25
N ALA A 12 -4.60 -16.96 -49.38
CA ALA A 12 -3.36 -16.18 -49.47
C ALA A 12 -2.59 -16.60 -50.73
N ARG A 13 -2.57 -15.72 -51.73
CA ARG A 13 -1.71 -15.83 -52.91
C ARG A 13 -0.28 -15.50 -52.47
N ILE A 14 0.56 -16.51 -52.32
CA ILE A 14 1.99 -16.35 -52.03
C ILE A 14 2.67 -15.86 -53.31
N THR A 15 2.86 -14.55 -53.45
CA THR A 15 3.76 -13.97 -54.44
C THR A 15 5.18 -14.00 -53.88
N LEU A 16 6.03 -14.88 -54.43
CA LEU A 16 7.48 -14.90 -54.21
C LEU A 16 8.09 -13.62 -54.81
N SER A 17 8.18 -12.55 -54.04
CA SER A 17 9.01 -11.38 -54.39
C SER A 17 10.45 -11.68 -53.99
N SER A 18 11.29 -12.00 -54.97
CA SER A 18 12.73 -12.09 -54.83
C SER A 18 13.31 -10.68 -54.63
N GLU A 19 13.42 -10.24 -53.38
CA GLU A 19 14.14 -9.03 -53.01
C GLU A 19 15.64 -9.38 -52.78
N PRO A 20 16.59 -8.85 -53.56
CA PRO A 20 18.00 -9.11 -53.36
C PRO A 20 18.54 -8.43 -52.09
N LEU A 21 19.26 -9.18 -51.27
CA LEU A 21 19.99 -8.71 -50.09
C LEU A 21 20.88 -7.50 -50.43
N SER A 22 20.49 -6.30 -50.00
CA SER A 22 21.44 -5.20 -49.74
C SER A 22 20.80 -4.14 -48.84
N THR A 23 21.56 -3.68 -47.85
CA THR A 23 21.26 -2.59 -46.90
C THR A 23 20.64 -3.00 -45.56
N PHE A 24 21.41 -3.73 -44.75
CA PHE A 24 21.23 -3.76 -43.30
C PHE A 24 21.70 -2.40 -42.74
N SER A 25 20.77 -1.51 -42.39
CA SER A 25 21.07 -0.26 -41.66
C SER A 25 21.08 -0.56 -40.15
N PRO A 26 22.20 -0.34 -39.42
CA PRO A 26 22.34 -0.77 -38.03
C PRO A 26 21.76 0.22 -37.00
N THR A 27 20.62 0.86 -37.31
CA THR A 27 19.99 1.84 -36.40
C THR A 27 18.49 1.55 -36.22
N ARG A 28 18.17 0.36 -35.70
CA ARG A 28 16.86 0.08 -35.09
C ARG A 28 17.09 -0.04 -33.58
N LEU A 29 17.06 1.12 -32.92
CA LEU A 29 16.97 1.24 -31.47
C LEU A 29 15.85 0.32 -30.99
N ILE A 30 16.21 -0.67 -30.17
CA ILE A 30 15.29 -1.64 -29.59
C ILE A 30 14.37 -0.86 -28.63
N HIS A 31 13.19 -0.44 -29.12
CA HIS A 31 12.13 0.08 -28.28
C HIS A 31 11.58 -1.10 -27.50
N ILE A 32 12.10 -1.31 -26.29
CA ILE A 32 11.50 -2.23 -25.32
C ILE A 32 10.09 -1.68 -25.07
N PRO A 33 9.01 -2.39 -25.46
CA PRO A 33 7.68 -1.92 -25.12
C PRO A 33 7.60 -1.89 -23.60
N SER A 34 7.30 -0.73 -23.04
CA SER A 34 7.00 -0.58 -21.63
C SER A 34 5.85 -1.55 -21.32
N ILE A 35 6.14 -2.63 -20.59
CA ILE A 35 5.14 -3.63 -20.22
C ILE A 35 4.16 -2.91 -19.30
N THR A 36 3.06 -2.46 -19.88
CA THR A 36 1.96 -1.86 -19.15
C THR A 36 1.27 -3.00 -18.41
N MET A 37 1.34 -3.00 -17.08
CA MET A 37 0.67 -3.98 -16.22
C MET A 37 -0.86 -3.74 -16.25
N GLY A 38 -1.49 -4.03 -17.38
CA GLY A 38 -2.92 -3.94 -17.57
C GLY A 38 -3.60 -5.14 -16.92
N GLY A 39 -4.49 -4.88 -15.95
CA GLY A 39 -5.35 -5.92 -15.37
C GLY A 39 -6.08 -6.67 -16.49
N GLY A 40 -5.98 -8.00 -16.48
CA GLY A 40 -6.59 -8.86 -17.50
C GLY A 40 -8.09 -8.60 -17.67
N GLY A 41 -8.65 -9.08 -18.80
CA GLY A 41 -10.03 -8.81 -19.20
C GLY A 41 -11.05 -9.01 -18.07
N LYS A 42 -11.91 -8.01 -17.86
CA LYS A 42 -12.96 -8.04 -16.83
C LYS A 42 -14.13 -8.90 -17.31
N ILE A 43 -14.46 -9.95 -16.55
CA ILE A 43 -15.68 -10.74 -16.77
C ILE A 43 -16.89 -9.87 -16.42
N PRO A 44 -17.99 -9.86 -17.19
CA PRO A 44 -19.20 -9.10 -16.84
C PRO A 44 -19.74 -9.51 -15.47
N TYR A 45 -20.07 -8.53 -14.64
CA TYR A 45 -20.64 -8.73 -13.31
C TYR A 45 -21.85 -7.78 -13.11
N PRO A 46 -22.81 -8.16 -12.25
CA PRO A 46 -23.92 -7.28 -11.88
C PRO A 46 -23.36 -6.07 -11.11
N LYS A 47 -23.74 -4.86 -11.53
CA LYS A 47 -23.21 -3.58 -10.99
C LYS A 47 -24.09 -2.99 -9.89
N GLU A 48 -25.33 -3.44 -9.84
CA GLU A 48 -26.34 -3.12 -8.85
C GLU A 48 -26.13 -3.83 -7.50
N VAL A 49 -25.23 -4.81 -7.44
CA VAL A 49 -24.95 -5.55 -6.19
C VAL A 49 -23.90 -4.78 -5.39
N TRP A 50 -24.31 -4.32 -4.20
CA TRP A 50 -23.43 -3.70 -3.23
C TRP A 50 -23.01 -4.71 -2.17
N SER A 51 -21.75 -4.63 -1.75
CA SER A 51 -21.22 -5.39 -0.62
C SER A 51 -20.29 -4.49 0.20
N PRO A 52 -20.32 -4.59 1.55
CA PRO A 52 -19.58 -3.67 2.42
C PRO A 52 -18.06 -3.74 2.22
N ALA A 53 -17.53 -4.89 1.80
CA ALA A 53 -16.11 -5.08 1.51
C ALA A 53 -15.70 -4.65 0.08
N GLY A 54 -16.65 -4.22 -0.75
CA GLY A 54 -16.47 -3.98 -2.18
C GLY A 54 -17.01 -5.13 -3.05
N GLY A 55 -16.93 -4.96 -4.38
CA GLY A 55 -17.42 -5.92 -5.37
C GLY A 55 -16.34 -6.34 -6.37
N TRP A 56 -16.76 -6.91 -7.50
CA TRP A 56 -15.82 -7.34 -8.55
C TRP A 56 -14.98 -6.17 -9.08
N TYR A 57 -13.66 -6.36 -9.05
CA TYR A 57 -12.66 -5.38 -9.52
C TYR A 57 -12.84 -3.97 -8.91
N ALA A 58 -13.16 -3.88 -7.63
CA ALA A 58 -13.35 -2.62 -6.93
C ALA A 58 -12.10 -1.70 -7.05
N GLN A 59 -12.22 -0.63 -7.82
CA GLN A 59 -11.22 0.42 -7.98
C GLN A 59 -11.89 1.79 -7.78
N PRO A 60 -12.18 2.17 -6.52
CA PRO A 60 -12.78 3.46 -6.24
C PRO A 60 -11.79 4.57 -6.64
N ALA A 61 -12.27 5.60 -7.34
CA ALA A 61 -11.43 6.71 -7.80
C ALA A 61 -10.68 7.41 -6.66
N ASN A 62 -11.26 7.43 -5.45
CA ASN A 62 -10.74 8.13 -4.28
C ASN A 62 -10.06 7.23 -3.25
N TRP A 63 -9.53 6.06 -3.65
CA TRP A 63 -8.93 5.09 -2.72
C TRP A 63 -7.86 5.73 -1.80
N LYS A 64 -7.05 6.65 -2.32
CA LYS A 64 -5.98 7.32 -1.55
C LYS A 64 -6.54 8.14 -0.39
N LEU A 65 -7.57 8.94 -0.66
CA LEU A 65 -8.20 9.79 0.34
C LEU A 65 -8.93 8.94 1.38
N ASN A 66 -9.67 7.92 0.95
CA ASN A 66 -10.40 7.04 1.87
C ASN A 66 -9.44 6.34 2.83
N THR A 67 -8.32 5.80 2.34
CA THR A 67 -7.29 5.19 3.19
C THR A 67 -6.62 6.21 4.09
N ALA A 68 -6.37 7.44 3.61
CA ALA A 68 -5.79 8.50 4.43
C ALA A 68 -6.71 8.86 5.62
N ILE A 69 -8.02 8.96 5.39
CA ILE A 69 -9.01 9.23 6.44
C ILE A 69 -9.01 8.11 7.47
N ILE A 70 -9.16 6.85 7.04
CA ILE A 70 -9.17 5.71 7.96
C ILE A 70 -7.84 5.59 8.73
N GLY A 71 -6.71 5.80 8.06
CA GLY A 71 -5.39 5.81 8.69
C GLY A 71 -5.27 6.90 9.75
N ALA A 72 -5.71 8.13 9.45
CA ALA A 72 -5.70 9.23 10.41
C ALA A 72 -6.60 8.95 11.61
N THR A 73 -7.81 8.40 11.40
CA THR A 73 -8.71 8.01 12.48
C THR A 73 -8.09 6.95 13.38
N MET A 74 -7.51 5.90 12.79
CA MET A 74 -6.85 4.83 13.55
C MET A 74 -5.68 5.35 14.37
N LEU A 75 -4.83 6.20 13.79
CA LEU A 75 -3.72 6.82 14.51
C LEU A 75 -4.21 7.69 15.68
N GLY A 76 -5.28 8.47 15.48
CA GLY A 76 -5.87 9.30 16.54
C GLY A 76 -6.40 8.48 17.72
N ILE A 77 -7.08 7.36 17.43
CA ILE A 77 -7.58 6.44 18.47
C ILE A 77 -6.41 5.81 19.22
N VAL A 78 -5.44 5.23 18.48
CA VAL A 78 -4.28 4.55 19.08
C VAL A 78 -3.48 5.52 19.95
N ALA A 79 -3.19 6.72 19.47
CA ALA A 79 -2.44 7.72 20.24
C ALA A 79 -3.17 8.11 21.54
N THR A 80 -4.48 8.29 21.48
CA THR A 80 -5.29 8.67 22.64
C THR A 80 -5.32 7.56 23.70
N VAL A 81 -5.60 6.33 23.27
CA VAL A 81 -5.62 5.17 24.16
C VAL A 81 -4.23 4.92 24.74
N TRP A 82 -3.18 5.07 23.95
CA TRP A 82 -1.81 4.91 24.39
C TRP A 82 -1.42 5.94 25.45
N SER A 83 -1.70 7.24 25.24
CA SER A 83 -1.43 8.29 26.24
C SER A 83 -2.16 8.03 27.56
N ILE A 84 -3.44 7.66 27.49
CA ILE A 84 -4.22 7.31 28.68
C ILE A 84 -3.64 6.08 29.40
N SER A 85 -3.24 5.07 28.64
CA SER A 85 -2.62 3.86 29.20
C SER A 85 -1.30 4.18 29.90
N ALA A 86 -0.47 5.04 29.31
CA ALA A 86 0.82 5.43 29.85
C ALA A 86 0.71 6.30 31.12
N ASP A 87 -0.34 7.12 31.21
CA ASP A 87 -0.66 7.91 32.41
C ASP A 87 -1.25 7.07 33.55
N ARG A 88 -1.96 5.99 33.22
CA ARG A 88 -2.63 5.10 34.19
C ARG A 88 -1.78 3.92 34.63
N GLU A 89 -0.58 3.75 34.08
CA GLU A 89 0.33 2.71 34.53
C GLU A 89 0.73 2.97 35.99
N HIS A 90 0.53 1.95 36.84
CA HIS A 90 0.98 1.93 38.22
C HIS A 90 1.86 0.70 38.47
N ARG A 91 2.94 0.89 39.23
CA ARG A 91 4.00 -0.08 39.42
C ARG A 91 4.51 -0.07 40.86
N ASP A 92 4.26 -1.17 41.57
CA ASP A 92 4.68 -1.34 42.97
C ASP A 92 6.21 -1.35 43.16
N LYS A 93 6.94 -1.79 42.13
CA LYS A 93 8.40 -1.94 42.14
C LYS A 93 9.02 -1.15 41.00
N MET A 94 9.68 -0.07 41.39
CA MET A 94 10.39 0.79 40.46
C MET A 94 11.68 0.13 39.96
N PRO A 95 12.04 0.25 38.67
CA PRO A 95 13.18 -0.45 38.10
C PRO A 95 14.54 0.08 38.61
N GLU A 96 15.53 -0.81 38.63
CA GLU A 96 16.89 -0.48 39.03
C GLU A 96 17.59 0.49 38.06
N PRO A 97 18.40 1.44 38.57
CA PRO A 97 19.17 2.35 37.74
C PRO A 97 20.17 1.58 36.86
N GLY A 98 20.11 1.81 35.54
CA GLY A 98 21.01 1.18 34.55
C GLY A 98 20.41 0.04 33.72
N ARG A 99 19.23 -0.50 34.08
CA ARG A 99 18.56 -1.53 33.26
C ARG A 99 17.78 -0.90 32.11
N PHE A 100 17.90 -1.40 30.89
CA PHE A 100 17.08 -0.95 29.75
C PHE A 100 15.67 -1.55 29.78
N PHE A 101 14.66 -0.71 29.58
CA PHE A 101 13.29 -1.11 29.31
C PHE A 101 12.60 0.00 28.49
N PRO A 102 11.79 -0.35 27.49
CA PRO A 102 11.28 0.61 26.53
C PRO A 102 10.23 1.55 27.12
N SER A 103 9.47 1.08 28.13
CA SER A 103 8.43 1.89 28.78
C SER A 103 8.97 3.09 29.57
N ARG A 104 10.29 3.14 29.84
CA ARG A 104 10.96 4.29 30.47
C ARG A 104 10.65 5.61 29.77
N TYR A 105 10.47 5.59 28.45
CA TYR A 105 10.31 6.80 27.65
C TYR A 105 8.89 7.38 27.67
N TRP A 106 7.88 6.61 28.06
CA TRP A 106 6.48 7.05 27.99
C TRP A 106 5.68 6.84 29.29
N SER A 107 6.07 5.91 30.15
CA SER A 107 5.36 5.65 31.41
C SER A 107 5.56 6.78 32.41
N ARG A 108 4.46 7.43 32.80
CA ARG A 108 4.47 8.62 33.66
C ARG A 108 5.19 8.38 34.99
N GLU A 109 4.91 7.27 35.65
CA GLU A 109 5.43 6.93 36.97
C GLU A 109 6.96 6.80 36.99
N ILE A 110 7.53 6.20 35.95
CA ILE A 110 8.98 6.02 35.82
C ILE A 110 9.67 7.36 35.56
N ILE A 111 9.13 8.15 34.63
CA ILE A 111 9.67 9.48 34.30
C ILE A 111 9.68 10.37 35.54
N GLU A 112 8.59 10.39 36.30
CA GLU A 112 8.48 11.19 37.51
C GLU A 112 9.42 10.71 38.63
N HIS A 113 9.53 9.40 38.82
CA HIS A 113 10.46 8.84 39.80
C HIS A 113 11.93 9.12 39.45
N GLU A 114 12.32 8.97 38.19
CA GLU A 114 13.69 9.28 37.75
C GLU A 114 14.01 10.76 37.87
N ARG A 115 13.04 11.65 37.60
CA ARG A 115 13.17 13.10 37.83
C ARG A 115 13.42 13.42 39.30
N ARG A 116 12.69 12.78 40.24
CA ARG A 116 12.89 12.98 41.68
C ARG A 116 14.26 12.51 42.16
N GLN A 117 14.73 11.36 41.68
CA GLN A 117 16.08 10.87 42.02
C GLN A 117 17.19 11.78 41.52
N GLN A 118 17.01 12.42 40.36
CA GLN A 118 17.99 13.36 39.82
C GLN A 118 18.03 14.65 40.64
N ALA A 119 16.88 15.18 41.04
CA ALA A 119 16.81 16.36 41.91
C ALA A 119 17.51 16.13 43.26
N SER A 120 17.23 15.01 43.94
CA SER A 120 17.89 14.70 45.23
C SER A 120 19.40 14.56 45.14
N LYS A 121 19.93 14.13 43.98
CA LYS A 121 21.38 14.00 43.74
C LYS A 121 22.06 15.33 43.44
N GLN A 122 21.31 16.33 42.96
CA GLN A 122 21.85 17.67 42.72
C GLN A 122 21.95 18.49 44.02
N ASP A 123 21.06 18.22 44.97
CA ASP A 123 21.01 18.91 46.26
C ASP A 123 21.99 18.36 47.32
N SER A 124 22.68 17.24 47.04
CA SER A 124 23.67 16.59 47.94
C SER A 124 25.10 16.85 47.48
#